data_AF-A0A1Q7ZPF3-F1
#
_entry.id   AF-A0A1Q7ZPF3-F1
#
_cell.length_a   1.000
_cell.length_b   1.000
_cell.length_c   1.000
_cell.angle_alpha   90.00
_cell.angle_beta   90.00
_cell.angle_gamma   90.00
#
_symmetry.space_group_name_H-M   'P 1'
#
loop_
_entity.id
_entity.type
_entity.pdbx_description
1 polymer ?
#
loop_
_entity_poly.entity_id
_entity_poly.type
_entity_poly.pdbx_seq_one_letter_code
_entity_poly.pdbx_strand_id
1 'polypeptide(L)'
;MKRTSGAKNNDDLRPEYDLSKLKGGVRGKYYRQATAGTNLVLIEPELTDVFPDTELVNRALRLLAETAISATEKRDNRGRAQNKRLPKSA
;
A
#
# COMPACT_ATOMS: atom_id res chain seq x y z
N MET A 1 -42.09 39.25 15.03
CA MET A 1 -42.70 37.95 15.39
C MET A 1 -41.58 36.96 15.71
N LYS A 2 -41.52 36.47 16.95
CA LYS A 2 -40.53 35.48 17.40
C LYS A 2 -41.08 34.08 17.10
N ARG A 3 -40.37 33.27 16.30
CA ARG A 3 -40.52 31.81 16.30
C ARG A 3 -39.16 31.16 16.43
N THR A 4 -38.92 30.70 17.65
CA THR A 4 -37.96 29.69 18.09
C THR A 4 -38.38 28.32 17.57
N SER A 5 -37.45 27.54 17.04
CA SER A 5 -37.44 26.07 17.22
C SER A 5 -36.12 25.54 16.71
N GLY A 6 -35.27 25.10 17.63
CA GLY A 6 -33.97 24.51 17.34
C GLY A 6 -34.08 23.40 16.32
N ALA A 7 -33.16 23.40 15.36
CA ALA A 7 -32.83 22.21 14.60
C ALA A 7 -32.43 21.15 15.63
N LYS A 8 -33.37 20.27 15.99
CA LYS A 8 -33.03 19.02 16.65
C LYS A 8 -32.13 18.31 15.67
N ASN A 9 -30.84 18.26 15.99
CA ASN A 9 -29.91 17.37 15.33
C ASN A 9 -30.54 15.98 15.44
N ASN A 10 -31.04 15.43 14.33
CA ASN A 10 -31.47 14.04 14.25
C ASN A 10 -30.20 13.19 14.36
N ASP A 11 -29.69 13.06 15.58
CA ASP A 11 -28.58 12.18 15.96
C ASP A 11 -29.09 10.74 16.18
N ASP A 12 -30.33 10.47 15.77
CA ASP A 12 -30.93 9.14 15.81
C ASP A 12 -30.36 8.28 14.67
N LEU A 13 -30.12 7.01 14.98
CA LEU A 13 -29.75 6.03 13.97
C LEU A 13 -30.87 5.89 12.93
N ARG A 14 -30.47 5.68 11.67
CA ARG A 14 -31.45 5.45 10.59
C ARG A 14 -32.31 4.22 10.94
N PRO A 15 -33.62 4.21 10.61
CA PRO A 15 -34.54 3.13 10.98
C PRO A 15 -34.11 1.73 10.49
N GLU A 16 -33.29 1.67 9.44
CA GLU A 16 -32.75 0.42 8.89
C GLU A 16 -31.67 -0.22 9.78
N TYR A 17 -31.06 0.56 10.70
CA TYR A 17 -30.04 0.08 11.61
C TYR A 17 -30.64 -0.40 12.94
N ASP A 18 -30.52 -1.69 13.19
CA ASP A 18 -30.94 -2.31 14.45
C ASP A 18 -29.71 -2.86 15.20
N LEU A 19 -29.32 -2.18 16.27
CA LEU A 19 -28.17 -2.56 17.09
C LEU A 19 -28.35 -3.93 17.78
N SER A 20 -29.59 -4.38 18.00
CA SER A 20 -29.84 -5.69 18.62
C SER A 20 -29.44 -6.87 17.70
N LYS A 21 -29.34 -6.61 16.39
CA LYS A 21 -28.85 -7.57 15.39
C LYS A 21 -27.32 -7.65 15.36
N LEU A 22 -26.60 -6.64 15.86
CA LEU A 22 -25.14 -6.63 15.94
C LEU A 22 -24.66 -7.50 17.11
N LYS A 23 -24.53 -8.80 16.88
CA LYS A 23 -23.96 -9.76 17.85
C LYS A 23 -22.44 -9.85 17.69
N GLY A 24 -21.71 -9.89 18.80
CA GLY A 24 -20.27 -10.19 18.81
C GLY A 24 -19.33 -9.03 18.40
N GLY A 25 -19.71 -7.79 18.68
CA GLY A 25 -18.84 -6.63 18.43
C GLY A 25 -17.59 -6.64 19.33
N VAL A 26 -16.40 -6.71 18.73
CA VAL A 26 -15.11 -6.65 19.43
C VAL A 26 -14.51 -5.25 19.29
N ARG A 27 -14.29 -4.55 20.41
CA ARG A 27 -13.66 -3.23 20.40
C ARG A 27 -12.27 -3.32 19.79
N GLY A 28 -12.02 -2.50 18.76
CA GLY A 28 -10.71 -2.45 18.09
C GLY A 28 -10.39 -3.65 17.20
N LYS A 29 -11.38 -4.44 16.75
CA LYS A 29 -11.19 -5.60 15.84
C LYS A 29 -10.24 -5.31 14.66
N TYR A 30 -10.34 -4.12 14.07
CA TYR A 30 -9.50 -3.69 12.94
C TYR A 30 -8.61 -2.50 13.27
N TYR A 31 -8.46 -2.15 14.55
CA TYR A 31 -7.71 -0.96 14.97
C TYR A 31 -6.28 -0.96 14.43
N ARG A 32 -5.58 -2.10 14.57
CA ARG A 32 -4.20 -2.25 14.08
C ARG A 32 -4.08 -2.06 12.57
N GLN A 33 -5.03 -2.57 11.79
CA GLN A 33 -5.04 -2.43 10.33
C GLN A 33 -5.34 -0.98 9.91
N ALA A 34 -6.27 -0.31 10.60
CA ALA A 34 -6.56 1.09 10.35
C ALA A 34 -5.38 2.00 10.72
N THR A 35 -4.71 1.74 11.85
CA THR A 35 -3.53 2.52 12.28
C THR A 35 -2.26 2.21 11.49
N ALA A 36 -2.17 1.04 10.87
CA ALA A 36 -1.03 0.70 10.02
C ALA A 36 -0.92 1.64 8.81
N GLY A 37 -2.01 2.36 8.49
CA GLY A 37 -2.08 3.19 7.29
C GLY A 37 -2.15 2.34 6.03
N THR A 38 -2.65 2.94 4.95
CA THR A 38 -2.50 2.36 3.61
C THR A 38 -1.48 3.21 2.87
N ASN A 39 -0.47 2.57 2.30
CA ASN A 39 0.49 3.25 1.44
C ASN A 39 -0.15 3.50 0.08
N LEU A 40 -1.02 4.50 0.00
CA LEU A 40 -1.60 4.97 -1.25
C LEU A 40 -0.66 6.01 -1.86
N VAL A 41 -0.24 5.76 -3.09
CA VAL A 41 0.58 6.68 -3.88
C VAL A 41 -0.29 7.15 -5.03
N LEU A 42 -0.48 8.47 -5.13
CA LEU A 42 -1.17 9.08 -6.26
C LEU A 42 -0.23 9.06 -7.47
N ILE A 43 -0.70 8.48 -8.56
CA ILE A 43 0.01 8.48 -9.85
C ILE A 43 -0.40 9.76 -10.60
N GLU A 44 0.56 10.35 -11.32
CA GLU A 44 0.30 11.53 -12.15
C GLU A 44 -0.73 11.21 -13.26
N PRO A 45 -1.64 12.16 -13.58
CA PRO A 45 -2.72 11.92 -14.54
C PRO A 45 -2.25 11.43 -15.91
N GLU A 46 -1.10 11.93 -16.39
CA GLU A 46 -0.53 11.56 -17.69
C GLU A 46 -0.15 10.08 -17.78
N LEU A 47 0.15 9.45 -16.65
CA LEU A 47 0.50 8.03 -16.60
C LEU A 47 -0.72 7.12 -16.50
N THR A 48 -1.91 7.68 -16.27
CA THR A 48 -3.17 6.91 -16.16
C THR A 48 -3.58 6.29 -17.49
N ASP A 49 -3.28 6.96 -18.61
CA ASP A 49 -3.54 6.44 -19.96
C ASP A 49 -2.64 5.23 -20.28
N VAL A 50 -1.42 5.21 -19.72
CA VAL A 50 -0.45 4.12 -19.90
C VAL A 50 -0.71 2.98 -18.93
N PHE A 51 -1.13 3.30 -17.71
CA PHE A 51 -1.42 2.35 -16.64
C PHE A 51 -2.86 2.47 -16.14
N PRO A 52 -3.84 1.95 -16.90
CA PRO A 52 -5.25 2.03 -16.53
C PRO A 52 -5.62 1.15 -15.33
N ASP A 53 -4.78 0.18 -14.96
CA ASP A 53 -5.05 -0.75 -13.87
C ASP A 53 -3.84 -0.96 -12.94
N THR A 54 -4.16 -1.25 -11.68
CA THR A 54 -3.23 -1.53 -10.58
C THR A 54 -2.36 -2.75 -10.88
N GLU A 55 -2.87 -3.76 -11.58
CA GLU A 55 -2.08 -4.94 -11.97
C GLU A 55 -0.91 -4.55 -12.89
N LEU A 56 -1.15 -3.66 -13.86
CA LEU A 56 -0.13 -3.21 -14.81
C LEU A 56 0.94 -2.36 -14.14
N VAL A 57 0.54 -1.43 -13.24
CA VAL A 57 1.48 -0.64 -12.42
C VAL A 57 2.40 -1.57 -11.63
N ASN A 58 1.80 -2.50 -10.88
CA ASN A 58 2.57 -3.40 -10.01
C ASN A 58 3.48 -4.33 -10.80
N ARG A 59 3.06 -4.78 -11.98
CA ARG A 59 3.90 -5.57 -12.88
C ARG A 59 5.12 -4.77 -13.34
N ALA A 60 4.94 -3.52 -13.78
CA ALA A 60 6.03 -2.67 -14.23
C ALA A 60 7.04 -2.40 -13.11
N LEU A 61 6.57 -2.09 -11.90
CA LEU A 61 7.42 -1.86 -10.73
C LEU A 61 8.22 -3.11 -10.33
N ARG A 62 7.63 -4.31 -10.42
CA ARG A 62 8.35 -5.58 -10.16
C ARG A 62 9.47 -5.81 -11.16
N LEU A 63 9.21 -5.62 -12.45
CA LEU A 63 10.24 -5.74 -13.48
C LEU A 63 11.39 -4.74 -13.24
N LEU A 64 11.07 -3.51 -12.87
CA LEU A 64 12.08 -2.51 -12.53
C LEU A 64 12.92 -2.95 -11.32
N ALA A 65 12.30 -3.48 -10.28
CA ALA A 65 13.01 -4.00 -9.11
C ALA A 65 13.94 -5.18 -9.48
N GLU A 66 13.47 -6.14 -10.28
CA GLU A 66 14.27 -7.29 -10.73
C GLU A 66 15.49 -6.86 -11.54
N THR A 67 15.31 -5.91 -12.46
CA THR A 67 16.43 -5.38 -13.26
C THR A 67 17.44 -4.62 -12.41
N ALA A 68 16.98 -3.84 -11.41
CA ALA A 68 17.84 -3.15 -10.48
C ALA A 68 18.69 -4.13 -9.64
N ILE A 69 18.05 -5.16 -9.08
CA ILE A 69 18.72 -6.22 -8.31
C ILE A 69 19.74 -6.96 -9.18
N SER A 70 19.35 -7.35 -10.40
CA SER A 70 20.24 -8.04 -11.34
C SER A 70 21.44 -7.19 -11.74
N ALA A 71 21.26 -5.87 -11.85
CA ALA A 71 22.33 -4.93 -12.15
C ALA A 71 23.33 -4.79 -10.99
N THR A 72 22.84 -4.82 -9.74
CA THR A 72 23.70 -4.79 -8.55
C THR A 72 24.50 -6.08 -8.36
N GLU A 73 23.87 -7.24 -8.53
CA GLU A 73 24.55 -8.54 -8.39
C GLU A 73 25.68 -8.75 -9.43
N LYS A 74 25.46 -8.30 -10.67
CA LYS A 74 26.50 -8.31 -11.71
C LYS A 74 27.68 -7.39 -11.41
N ARG A 75 27.51 -6.38 -10.56
CA ARG A 75 28.62 -5.51 -10.12
C ARG A 75 29.49 -6.22 -9.09
N ASP A 76 28.89 -6.91 -8.13
CA ASP A 76 29.63 -7.60 -7.07
C ASP A 76 30.43 -8.80 -7.60
N ASN A 77 29.88 -9.55 -8.56
CA ASN A 77 30.58 -10.70 -9.14
C ASN A 77 31.79 -10.32 -10.02
N ARG A 78 31.81 -9.10 -10.60
CA ARG A 78 32.97 -8.61 -11.38
C ARG A 78 34.18 -8.31 -10.50
N GLY A 79 33.98 -7.85 -9.27
CA GLY A 79 35.06 -7.63 -8.30
C GLY A 79 35.67 -8.94 -7.79
N ARG A 80 34.86 -9.99 -7.64
CA ARG A 80 35.31 -11.29 -7.11
C ARG A 80 36.15 -12.10 -8.10
N ALA A 81 35.89 -11.96 -9.41
CA ALA A 81 36.62 -12.70 -10.45
C ALA A 81 38.09 -12.26 -10.58
N GLN A 82 38.44 -11.02 -10.24
CA GLN A 82 39.81 -10.51 -10.35
C GLN A 82 40.77 -11.02 -9.26
N ASN A 83 40.23 -11.56 -8.15
CA ASN A 83 41.03 -12.03 -7.01
C ASN A 83 41.43 -13.51 -7.06
N LYS A 84 41.12 -14.24 -8.15
CA LYS A 84 41.68 -15.59 -8.39
C LYS A 84 42.95 -15.50 -9.23
N ARG A 85 44.01 -14.87 -8.70
CA ARG A 85 45.35 -14.93 -9.32
C ARG A 85 46.16 -16.07 -8.70
N LEU A 86 46.30 -17.14 -9.50
CA LEU A 86 47.28 -18.24 -9.58
C LEU A 86 47.89 -18.80 -8.27
N PRO A 87 47.83 -20.13 -8.02
CA PRO A 87 48.66 -20.75 -7.00
C PRO A 87 50.13 -20.63 -7.38
N LYS A 88 50.97 -20.14 -6.45
CA LYS A 88 52.42 -20.18 -6.60
C LYS A 88 52.87 -21.64 -6.55
N SER A 89 53.39 -22.13 -7.66
CA SER A 89 54.13 -23.40 -7.75
C SER A 89 55.43 -23.28 -6.95
N ALA A 90 55.66 -24.22 -6.05
CA ALA A 90 56.91 -24.47 -5.35
C ALA A 90 57.57 -25.74 -5.92
#